data_AF-A0A194XSL0-F1
#
_entry.id   AF-A0A194XSL0-F1
#
_cell.length_a   1.000
_cell.length_b   1.000
_cell.length_c   1.000
_cell.angle_alpha   90.00
_cell.angle_beta   90.00
_cell.angle_gamma   90.00
#
_symmetry.space_group_name_H-M   'P 1'
#
loop_
_entity.id
_entity.type
_entity.pdbx_description
1 polymer ?
#
loop_
_entity_poly.entity_id
_entity_poly.type
_entity_poly.pdbx_seq_one_letter_code
_entity_poly.pdbx_strand_id
1 'polypeptide(L)'
;MVKGILQARKWPVASLNDVREFFGLKRYEKMEEVNSDPEIADLLRKLYHDPDMIELYPGLLVEDPKPAMSPGHGACLNFTLGRAVLSDAITLVRSDRFSTIDYTPATLTNWGFDEIRADPKTLGGSMFYKLIQRVPGWFQFNSIHVMQPFYTKNTNEKIAKDLGTLPLYTTADPAPPSAPIPVTKNTTVRSIFKDPAHFAETVGFILAGLFPIEKRDFSAYMLAGDSALQTAQRNLVGDILYGSDELKTTLTSFLTTYGSECLIGETLSMANNLDQIDIMRDLVQTLSPNSLSTHVVKTDFACHSFAIPVSTRLIADLWNLDMQTPENPDGAISMIDIRTALTNLRAGLFASADTATIWNHRRLAQEGATLLTETTDIQVNNVLRDNYHVGWTESLVRPFSGEVSDLCWINAVGAISVTEGAFGEILHFFLQPENAQYWANAQDLAAAKNPESDKTIREYVLEAQRLTTSFSLPRACIADVTIDGQCFKRGDTLLLLLGPASRDADFVPEPMAFKPGRPKEAYAQFGWGAHECLGREIAIMFCVELIKLVAGLKNLRPAPGDMGEFKSIVVGQQKNCLSEDWSKLTLDPTNDLEIAL
;
A
#
# COMPACT_ATOMS: atom_id res chain seq x y z
N MET A 1 -22.58 -55.35 -2.70
CA MET A 1 -23.76 -55.18 -1.83
C MET A 1 -23.95 -56.33 -0.84
N VAL A 2 -24.20 -57.58 -1.27
CA VAL A 2 -24.52 -58.74 -0.39
C VAL A 2 -23.46 -59.04 0.69
N LYS A 3 -22.15 -59.01 0.38
CA LYS A 3 -21.09 -59.20 1.40
C LYS A 3 -21.12 -58.12 2.49
N GLY A 4 -21.44 -56.88 2.14
CA GLY A 4 -21.57 -55.77 3.09
C GLY A 4 -22.78 -55.95 4.01
N ILE A 5 -23.92 -56.38 3.45
CA ILE A 5 -25.13 -56.74 4.20
C ILE A 5 -24.84 -57.85 5.22
N LEU A 6 -24.21 -58.94 4.79
CA LEU A 6 -23.86 -60.06 5.66
C LEU A 6 -22.86 -59.66 6.76
N GLN A 7 -21.95 -58.73 6.46
CA GLN A 7 -20.98 -58.23 7.43
C GLN A 7 -21.64 -57.27 8.44
N ALA A 8 -22.50 -56.36 8.00
CA ALA A 8 -23.24 -55.45 8.87
C ALA A 8 -24.10 -56.20 9.89
N ARG A 9 -24.77 -57.27 9.46
CA ARG A 9 -25.55 -58.17 10.33
C ARG A 9 -24.68 -58.92 11.36
N LYS A 10 -23.44 -59.27 11.00
CA LYS A 10 -22.48 -59.89 11.93
C LYS A 10 -21.90 -58.92 12.95
N TRP A 11 -21.80 -57.64 12.61
CA TRP A 11 -21.23 -56.56 13.42
C TRP A 11 -22.27 -55.73 14.18
N PRO A 12 -23.47 -56.30 14.40
CA PRO A 12 -24.73 -55.58 14.67
C PRO A 12 -24.69 -54.07 14.38
N VAL A 13 -24.43 -53.70 13.12
CA VAL A 13 -24.37 -52.28 12.73
C VAL A 13 -25.78 -51.70 12.72
N ALA A 14 -25.91 -50.44 13.15
CA ALA A 14 -27.15 -49.67 13.12
C ALA A 14 -27.81 -49.65 11.72
N SER A 15 -29.13 -49.49 11.66
CA SER A 15 -29.84 -49.26 10.40
C SER A 15 -29.56 -47.84 9.86
N LEU A 16 -29.96 -47.59 8.61
CA LEU A 16 -29.93 -46.24 8.05
C LEU A 16 -30.72 -45.25 8.91
N ASN A 17 -31.94 -45.63 9.34
CA ASN A 17 -32.81 -44.75 10.13
C ASN A 17 -32.28 -44.51 11.55
N ASP A 18 -31.62 -45.49 12.17
CA ASP A 18 -31.00 -45.30 13.49
C ASP A 18 -29.87 -44.27 13.43
N VAL A 19 -29.04 -44.30 12.37
CA VAL A 19 -27.98 -43.30 12.16
C VAL A 19 -28.57 -41.92 11.86
N ARG A 20 -29.64 -41.86 11.06
CA ARG A 20 -30.34 -40.60 10.78
C ARG A 20 -30.87 -39.97 12.05
N GLU A 21 -31.58 -40.74 12.88
CA GLU A 21 -32.11 -40.28 14.15
C GLU A 21 -30.99 -39.82 15.10
N PHE A 22 -29.90 -40.58 15.20
CA PHE A 22 -28.72 -40.19 16.00
C PHE A 22 -28.18 -38.81 15.61
N PHE A 23 -28.15 -38.49 14.31
CA PHE A 23 -27.71 -37.18 13.82
C PHE A 23 -28.81 -36.10 13.78
N GLY A 24 -30.00 -36.39 14.31
CA GLY A 24 -31.15 -35.49 14.35
C GLY A 24 -31.84 -35.29 12.99
N LEU A 25 -31.64 -36.20 12.04
CA LEU A 25 -32.31 -36.22 10.75
C LEU A 25 -33.67 -36.94 10.85
N LYS A 26 -34.61 -36.58 9.98
CA LYS A 26 -35.92 -37.25 9.88
C LYS A 26 -35.71 -38.73 9.52
N ARG A 27 -36.29 -39.64 10.30
CA ARG A 27 -36.42 -41.05 9.90
C ARG A 27 -37.24 -41.12 8.61
N TYR A 28 -36.86 -42.02 7.71
CA TYR A 28 -37.64 -42.28 6.51
C TYR A 28 -38.82 -43.17 6.84
N GLU A 29 -40.00 -42.75 6.39
CA GLU A 29 -41.25 -43.50 6.61
C GLU A 29 -41.65 -44.33 5.38
N LYS A 30 -41.05 -44.03 4.21
CA LYS A 30 -41.35 -44.68 2.93
C LYS A 30 -40.08 -44.87 2.11
N MET A 31 -40.07 -45.87 1.22
CA MET A 31 -38.92 -46.15 0.34
C MET A 31 -38.64 -44.99 -0.64
N GLU A 32 -39.69 -44.30 -1.06
CA GLU A 32 -39.63 -43.13 -1.94
C GLU A 32 -38.98 -41.91 -1.26
N GLU A 33 -38.94 -41.87 0.07
CA GLU A 33 -38.19 -40.83 0.79
C GLU A 33 -36.68 -41.16 0.83
N VAL A 34 -36.32 -42.44 0.73
CA VAL A 34 -34.92 -42.89 0.66
C VAL A 34 -34.35 -42.57 -0.72
N ASN A 35 -35.07 -42.91 -1.80
CA ASN A 35 -34.70 -42.59 -3.17
C ASN A 35 -35.94 -42.26 -4.01
N SER A 36 -35.90 -41.15 -4.73
CA SER A 36 -37.01 -40.66 -5.56
C SER A 36 -37.19 -41.42 -6.87
N ASP A 37 -36.21 -42.23 -7.31
CA ASP A 37 -36.33 -43.12 -8.46
C ASP A 37 -37.28 -44.30 -8.13
N PRO A 38 -38.43 -44.41 -8.83
CA PRO A 38 -39.39 -45.48 -8.59
C PRO A 38 -38.81 -46.89 -8.73
N GLU A 39 -37.84 -47.10 -9.63
CA GLU A 39 -37.23 -48.42 -9.81
C GLU A 39 -36.39 -48.83 -8.59
N ILE A 40 -35.64 -47.87 -8.02
CA ILE A 40 -34.81 -48.09 -6.83
C ILE A 40 -35.71 -48.29 -5.60
N ALA A 41 -36.75 -47.48 -5.43
CA ALA A 41 -37.70 -47.62 -4.32
C ALA A 41 -38.42 -48.98 -4.35
N ASP A 42 -38.81 -49.46 -5.54
CA ASP A 42 -39.42 -50.78 -5.72
C ASP A 42 -38.46 -51.94 -5.41
N LEU A 43 -37.18 -51.81 -5.80
CA LEU A 43 -36.15 -52.78 -5.43
C LEU A 43 -35.91 -52.81 -3.93
N LEU A 44 -35.86 -51.64 -3.28
CA LEU A 44 -35.75 -51.55 -1.83
C LEU A 44 -36.93 -52.24 -1.14
N ARG A 45 -38.18 -52.05 -1.62
CA ARG A 45 -39.37 -52.72 -1.07
C ARG A 45 -39.33 -54.25 -1.19
N LYS A 46 -38.70 -54.77 -2.25
CA LYS A 46 -38.53 -56.22 -2.45
C LYS A 46 -37.46 -56.81 -1.53
N LEU A 47 -36.42 -56.03 -1.22
CA LEU A 47 -35.29 -56.47 -0.39
C LEU A 47 -35.50 -56.21 1.11
N TYR A 48 -36.19 -55.12 1.42
CA TYR A 48 -36.47 -54.59 2.75
C TYR A 48 -37.97 -54.29 2.81
N HIS A 49 -38.69 -54.92 3.75
CA HIS A 49 -40.14 -54.69 3.86
C HIS A 49 -40.48 -53.30 4.43
N ASP A 50 -39.55 -52.69 5.16
CA ASP A 50 -39.71 -51.42 5.87
C ASP A 50 -38.39 -50.61 5.81
N PRO A 51 -38.42 -49.27 5.67
CA PRO A 51 -37.21 -48.45 5.69
C PRO A 51 -36.32 -48.64 6.92
N ASP A 52 -36.88 -48.98 8.09
CA ASP A 52 -36.13 -49.28 9.32
C ASP A 52 -35.24 -50.54 9.19
N MET A 53 -35.51 -51.39 8.20
CA MET A 53 -34.75 -52.62 7.95
C MET A 53 -33.54 -52.40 7.03
N ILE A 54 -33.41 -51.21 6.42
CA ILE A 54 -32.31 -50.90 5.50
C ILE A 54 -31.00 -50.81 6.29
N GLU A 55 -30.05 -51.69 6.00
CA GLU A 55 -28.74 -51.61 6.65
C GLU A 55 -27.98 -50.34 6.21
N LEU A 56 -27.17 -49.78 7.11
CA LEU A 56 -26.48 -48.51 6.91
C LEU A 56 -25.73 -48.41 5.58
N TYR A 57 -24.83 -49.36 5.28
CA TYR A 57 -23.94 -49.23 4.12
C TYR A 57 -24.66 -49.30 2.76
N PRO A 58 -25.58 -50.27 2.52
CA PRO A 58 -26.48 -50.21 1.37
C PRO A 58 -27.32 -48.94 1.32
N GLY A 59 -27.90 -48.53 2.46
CA GLY A 59 -28.71 -47.33 2.58
C GLY A 59 -27.98 -46.07 2.13
N LEU A 60 -26.74 -45.86 2.57
CA LEU A 60 -25.91 -44.73 2.17
C LEU A 60 -25.56 -44.71 0.68
N LEU A 61 -25.56 -45.85 -0.01
CA LEU A 61 -25.26 -45.93 -1.44
C LEU A 61 -26.49 -45.63 -2.31
N VAL A 62 -27.69 -45.88 -1.79
CA VAL A 62 -28.96 -45.70 -2.51
C VAL A 62 -29.73 -44.46 -2.08
N GLU A 63 -29.39 -43.83 -0.95
CA GLU A 63 -30.04 -42.59 -0.50
C GLU A 63 -29.83 -41.47 -1.53
N ASP A 64 -30.89 -40.72 -1.81
CA ASP A 64 -30.85 -39.62 -2.77
C ASP A 64 -29.73 -38.60 -2.44
N PRO A 65 -28.94 -38.20 -3.45
CA PRO A 65 -28.02 -37.10 -3.29
C PRO A 65 -28.78 -35.79 -3.08
N LYS A 66 -28.15 -34.84 -2.38
CA LYS A 66 -28.66 -33.46 -2.36
C LYS A 66 -28.69 -32.88 -3.79
N PRO A 67 -29.66 -32.02 -4.14
CA PRO A 67 -29.66 -31.35 -5.42
C PRO A 67 -28.40 -30.47 -5.55
N ALA A 68 -27.83 -30.44 -6.75
CA ALA A 68 -26.71 -29.55 -7.05
C ALA A 68 -27.16 -28.08 -6.97
N MET A 69 -26.36 -27.24 -6.32
CA MET A 69 -26.56 -25.79 -6.26
C MET A 69 -25.39 -25.07 -6.94
N SER A 70 -25.70 -24.02 -7.71
CA SER A 70 -24.71 -23.15 -8.34
C SER A 70 -25.06 -21.68 -8.08
N PRO A 71 -24.18 -20.91 -7.39
CA PRO A 71 -22.90 -21.33 -6.81
C PRO A 71 -23.08 -22.24 -5.57
N GLY A 72 -22.17 -23.21 -5.38
CA GLY A 72 -22.20 -24.15 -4.25
C GLY A 72 -21.02 -25.12 -4.30
N HIS A 73 -20.75 -25.85 -3.21
CA HIS A 73 -19.56 -26.71 -3.08
C HIS A 73 -19.58 -27.96 -3.99
N GLY A 74 -20.66 -28.17 -4.76
CA GLY A 74 -20.81 -29.27 -5.73
C GLY A 74 -20.84 -30.69 -5.14
N ALA A 75 -20.42 -30.90 -3.89
CA ALA A 75 -20.45 -32.22 -3.27
C ALA A 75 -21.89 -32.56 -2.83
N CYS A 76 -22.63 -33.12 -3.78
CA CYS A 76 -24.01 -33.53 -3.66
C CYS A 76 -24.15 -34.84 -2.86
N LEU A 77 -23.53 -34.92 -1.68
CA LEU A 77 -23.67 -36.08 -0.79
C LEU A 77 -25.12 -36.21 -0.35
N ASN A 78 -25.57 -37.44 -0.12
CA ASN A 78 -26.85 -37.65 0.56
C ASN A 78 -26.86 -37.05 1.98
N PHE A 79 -28.04 -36.85 2.54
CA PHE A 79 -28.19 -36.12 3.81
C PHE A 79 -27.52 -36.84 4.98
N THR A 80 -27.66 -38.17 5.06
CA THR A 80 -27.06 -38.96 6.14
C THR A 80 -25.53 -38.89 6.11
N LEU A 81 -24.91 -39.20 4.95
CA LEU A 81 -23.45 -39.15 4.80
C LEU A 81 -22.92 -37.73 4.98
N GLY A 82 -23.58 -36.74 4.38
CA GLY A 82 -23.16 -35.34 4.49
C GLY A 82 -23.18 -34.85 5.93
N ARG A 83 -24.19 -35.24 6.73
CA ARG A 83 -24.27 -34.87 8.14
C ARG A 83 -23.18 -35.53 8.97
N ALA A 84 -22.90 -36.81 8.72
CA ALA A 84 -21.84 -37.55 9.41
C ALA A 84 -20.45 -36.97 9.10
N VAL A 85 -20.12 -36.80 7.81
CA VAL A 85 -18.82 -36.24 7.37
C VAL A 85 -18.62 -34.83 7.90
N LEU A 86 -19.64 -33.96 7.84
CA LEU A 86 -19.52 -32.59 8.37
C LEU A 86 -19.41 -32.56 9.89
N SER A 87 -20.09 -33.46 10.61
CA SER A 87 -19.99 -33.54 12.07
C SER A 87 -18.59 -33.99 12.50
N ASP A 88 -18.00 -34.95 11.80
CA ASP A 88 -16.63 -35.40 12.02
C ASP A 88 -15.62 -34.29 11.71
N ALA A 89 -15.75 -33.63 10.55
CA ALA A 89 -14.91 -32.48 10.19
C ALA A 89 -14.98 -31.34 11.24
N ILE A 90 -16.19 -31.01 11.73
CA ILE A 90 -16.36 -30.02 12.81
C ILE A 90 -15.66 -30.49 14.09
N THR A 91 -15.76 -31.78 14.42
CA THR A 91 -15.13 -32.35 15.61
C THR A 91 -13.61 -32.28 15.52
N LEU A 92 -13.04 -32.62 14.36
CA LEU A 92 -11.62 -32.52 14.08
C LEU A 92 -11.13 -31.09 14.26
N VAL A 93 -11.79 -30.10 13.65
CA VAL A 93 -11.40 -28.67 13.79
C VAL A 93 -11.54 -28.19 15.24
N ARG A 94 -12.62 -28.59 15.94
CA ARG A 94 -12.85 -28.19 17.34
C ARG A 94 -11.96 -28.89 18.35
N SER A 95 -11.38 -30.03 17.98
CA SER A 95 -10.46 -30.80 18.83
C SER A 95 -9.00 -30.57 18.44
N ASP A 96 -8.75 -29.87 17.33
CA ASP A 96 -7.41 -29.49 16.90
C ASP A 96 -6.88 -28.37 17.82
N ARG A 97 -5.82 -28.67 18.56
CA ARG A 97 -5.18 -27.71 19.47
C ARG A 97 -4.65 -26.47 18.73
N PHE A 98 -4.22 -26.62 17.48
CA PHE A 98 -3.67 -25.52 16.70
C PHE A 98 -4.74 -24.50 16.34
N SER A 99 -5.98 -24.96 16.11
CA SER A 99 -7.11 -24.08 15.76
C SER A 99 -7.84 -23.50 16.98
N THR A 100 -7.70 -24.11 18.16
CA THR A 100 -8.51 -23.76 19.35
C THR A 100 -7.72 -23.16 20.50
N ILE A 101 -6.50 -23.64 20.76
CA ILE A 101 -5.68 -23.23 21.90
C ILE A 101 -4.50 -22.38 21.43
N ASP A 102 -3.80 -22.83 20.39
CA ASP A 102 -2.56 -22.19 19.94
C ASP A 102 -2.81 -21.04 18.94
N TYR A 103 -4.04 -20.87 18.45
CA TYR A 103 -4.42 -19.80 17.52
C TYR A 103 -4.61 -18.45 18.23
N THR A 104 -3.55 -17.95 18.88
CA THR A 104 -3.57 -16.68 19.61
C THR A 104 -2.32 -15.85 19.30
N PRO A 105 -2.39 -14.51 19.46
CA PRO A 105 -1.20 -13.66 19.32
C PRO A 105 -0.08 -14.00 20.33
N ALA A 106 -0.40 -14.58 21.49
CA ALA A 106 0.62 -14.98 22.47
C ALA A 106 1.51 -16.12 21.95
N THR A 107 0.91 -17.07 21.21
CA THR A 107 1.64 -18.22 20.66
C THR A 107 2.25 -17.91 19.29
N LEU A 108 1.55 -17.12 18.47
CA LEU A 108 1.93 -16.84 17.08
C LEU A 108 2.63 -15.49 16.88
N THR A 109 2.79 -14.69 17.94
CA THR A 109 3.07 -13.25 17.89
C THR A 109 1.94 -12.44 17.24
N ASN A 110 1.86 -11.14 17.48
CA ASN A 110 0.92 -10.26 16.78
C ASN A 110 1.14 -10.33 15.26
N TRP A 111 2.41 -10.27 14.83
CA TRP A 111 2.80 -10.38 13.43
C TRP A 111 2.31 -11.68 12.79
N GLY A 112 2.64 -12.83 13.38
CA GLY A 112 2.25 -14.13 12.81
C GLY A 112 0.74 -14.36 12.84
N PHE A 113 0.04 -13.82 13.83
CA PHE A 113 -1.42 -13.90 13.91
C PHE A 113 -2.12 -13.03 12.86
N ASP A 114 -1.59 -11.83 12.58
CA ASP A 114 -2.08 -10.97 11.50
C ASP A 114 -1.77 -11.58 10.13
N GLU A 115 -0.59 -12.18 9.98
CA GLU A 115 -0.13 -12.82 8.74
C GLU A 115 -0.99 -14.02 8.31
N ILE A 116 -1.65 -14.71 9.23
CA ILE A 116 -2.55 -15.84 8.90
C ILE A 116 -4.04 -15.47 8.98
N ARG A 117 -4.36 -14.20 9.25
CA ARG A 117 -5.74 -13.74 9.28
C ARG A 117 -6.32 -13.68 7.86
N ALA A 118 -7.53 -14.21 7.71
CA ALA A 118 -8.33 -14.07 6.50
C ALA A 118 -8.99 -12.69 6.44
N ASP A 119 -9.07 -12.13 5.24
CA ASP A 119 -9.79 -10.89 4.93
C ASP A 119 -10.96 -11.21 3.99
N PRO A 120 -12.21 -11.14 4.46
CA PRO A 120 -13.39 -11.41 3.64
C PRO A 120 -13.49 -10.55 2.37
N LYS A 121 -12.91 -9.34 2.37
CA LYS A 121 -12.87 -8.47 1.19
C LYS A 121 -11.85 -8.94 0.15
N THR A 122 -10.88 -9.74 0.56
CA THR A 122 -9.84 -10.26 -0.30
C THR A 122 -10.20 -11.66 -0.76
N LEU A 123 -10.62 -11.78 -2.02
CA LEU A 123 -10.97 -13.06 -2.65
C LEU A 123 -12.00 -13.88 -1.85
N GLY A 124 -12.94 -13.21 -1.17
CA GLY A 124 -13.94 -13.87 -0.33
C GLY A 124 -13.39 -14.55 0.93
N GLY A 125 -12.23 -14.12 1.42
CA GLY A 125 -11.55 -14.73 2.58
C GLY A 125 -10.58 -15.86 2.21
N SER A 126 -10.30 -16.07 0.91
CA SER A 126 -9.28 -17.03 0.47
C SER A 126 -7.90 -16.64 1.01
N MET A 127 -7.14 -17.65 1.43
CA MET A 127 -5.77 -17.49 1.93
C MET A 127 -4.71 -17.95 0.92
N PHE A 128 -5.11 -18.49 -0.24
CA PHE A 128 -4.16 -19.06 -1.21
C PHE A 128 -3.27 -18.03 -1.88
N TYR A 129 -3.72 -16.78 -1.96
CA TYR A 129 -2.84 -15.69 -2.38
C TYR A 129 -1.63 -15.57 -1.46
N LYS A 130 -1.71 -15.98 -0.18
CA LYS A 130 -0.54 -16.02 0.71
C LYS A 130 0.57 -16.98 0.27
N LEU A 131 0.31 -17.86 -0.71
CA LEU A 131 1.35 -18.70 -1.31
C LEU A 131 2.21 -17.92 -2.32
N ILE A 132 1.62 -17.05 -3.15
CA ILE A 132 2.42 -16.19 -4.06
C ILE A 132 3.30 -15.23 -3.27
N GLN A 133 2.85 -14.84 -2.07
CA GLN A 133 3.62 -14.02 -1.14
C GLN A 133 4.96 -14.65 -0.74
N ARG A 134 5.07 -15.98 -0.80
CA ARG A 134 6.23 -16.73 -0.31
C ARG A 134 7.05 -17.38 -1.42
N VAL A 135 6.67 -17.18 -2.69
CA VAL A 135 7.42 -17.62 -3.88
C VAL A 135 7.75 -16.39 -4.73
N PRO A 136 8.71 -15.54 -4.26
CA PRO A 136 8.86 -14.18 -4.76
C PRO A 136 9.22 -14.15 -6.25
N GLY A 137 8.46 -13.33 -6.99
CA GLY A 137 8.83 -12.88 -8.33
C GLY A 137 8.66 -13.88 -9.49
N TRP A 138 8.29 -15.13 -9.23
CA TRP A 138 7.98 -16.11 -10.29
C TRP A 138 6.57 -15.97 -10.86
N PHE A 139 5.65 -15.48 -10.04
CA PHE A 139 4.28 -15.17 -10.42
C PHE A 139 4.06 -13.68 -10.28
N GLN A 140 3.31 -13.10 -11.22
CA GLN A 140 2.80 -11.75 -11.00
C GLN A 140 1.82 -11.77 -9.83
N PHE A 141 1.78 -10.66 -9.09
CA PHE A 141 0.99 -10.51 -7.87
C PHE A 141 -0.52 -10.78 -8.06
N ASN A 142 -1.03 -10.76 -9.30
CA ASN A 142 -2.43 -11.01 -9.65
C ASN A 142 -2.61 -12.24 -10.58
N SER A 143 -1.73 -13.24 -10.48
CA SER A 143 -1.82 -14.47 -11.29
C SER A 143 -3.11 -15.24 -11.03
N ILE A 144 -3.94 -15.42 -12.06
CA ILE A 144 -5.19 -16.18 -11.95
C ILE A 144 -4.95 -17.67 -11.60
N HIS A 145 -3.75 -18.19 -11.87
CA HIS A 145 -3.40 -19.60 -11.64
C HIS A 145 -3.21 -19.89 -10.15
N VAL A 146 -2.49 -19.01 -9.45
CA VAL A 146 -2.10 -19.25 -8.05
C VAL A 146 -3.09 -18.65 -7.07
N MET A 147 -3.83 -17.61 -7.47
CA MET A 147 -4.90 -17.04 -6.64
C MET A 147 -6.02 -18.05 -6.33
N GLN A 148 -6.21 -19.04 -7.19
CA GLN A 148 -7.25 -20.07 -7.08
C GLN A 148 -6.69 -21.46 -7.49
N PRO A 149 -5.76 -22.05 -6.70
CA PRO A 149 -4.90 -23.14 -7.16
C PRO A 149 -5.61 -24.50 -7.28
N PHE A 150 -6.87 -24.61 -6.87
CA PHE A 150 -7.63 -25.87 -6.91
C PHE A 150 -8.37 -26.12 -8.22
N TYR A 151 -8.30 -25.20 -9.17
CA TYR A 151 -8.87 -25.35 -10.50
C TYR A 151 -7.78 -25.26 -11.56
N THR A 152 -8.08 -25.79 -12.74
CA THR A 152 -7.22 -25.56 -13.91
C THR A 152 -7.25 -24.09 -14.33
N LYS A 153 -6.18 -23.60 -14.97
CA LYS A 153 -6.11 -22.26 -15.58
C LYS A 153 -7.37 -21.91 -16.36
N ASN A 154 -7.78 -22.78 -17.29
CA ASN A 154 -8.97 -22.56 -18.12
C ASN A 154 -10.26 -22.46 -17.29
N THR A 155 -10.37 -23.24 -16.22
CA THR A 155 -11.53 -23.18 -15.32
C THR A 155 -11.54 -21.87 -14.53
N ASN A 156 -10.39 -21.43 -14.01
CA ASN A 156 -10.28 -20.15 -13.31
C ASN A 156 -10.61 -18.97 -14.22
N GLU A 157 -10.07 -18.95 -15.45
CA GLU A 157 -10.38 -17.91 -16.43
C GLU A 157 -11.87 -17.87 -16.75
N LYS A 158 -12.51 -19.04 -16.90
CA LYS A 158 -13.96 -19.14 -17.09
C LYS A 158 -14.72 -18.57 -15.89
N ILE A 159 -14.38 -18.97 -14.67
CA ILE A 159 -15.03 -18.48 -13.44
C ILE A 159 -14.87 -16.97 -13.31
N ALA A 160 -13.66 -16.44 -13.49
CA ALA A 160 -13.40 -15.01 -13.41
C ALA A 160 -14.16 -14.23 -14.50
N LYS A 161 -14.32 -14.81 -15.69
CA LYS A 161 -15.14 -14.24 -16.76
C LYS A 161 -16.63 -14.24 -16.38
N ASP A 162 -17.14 -15.34 -15.85
CA ASP A 162 -18.54 -15.48 -15.43
C ASP A 162 -18.88 -14.54 -14.26
N LEU A 163 -17.90 -14.24 -13.39
CA LEU A 163 -18.01 -13.29 -12.28
C LEU A 163 -17.72 -11.82 -12.68
N GLY A 164 -17.28 -11.56 -13.92
CA GLY A 164 -16.85 -10.22 -14.35
C GLY A 164 -15.55 -9.71 -13.73
N THR A 165 -14.79 -10.57 -13.05
CA THR A 165 -13.55 -10.23 -12.32
C THR A 165 -12.27 -10.51 -13.10
N LEU A 166 -12.37 -11.07 -14.31
CA LEU A 166 -11.20 -11.37 -15.17
C LEU A 166 -10.21 -10.19 -15.31
N PRO A 167 -10.64 -8.91 -15.45
CA PRO A 167 -9.70 -7.79 -15.54
C PRO A 167 -8.79 -7.59 -14.32
N LEU A 168 -9.16 -8.13 -13.15
CA LEU A 168 -8.32 -8.06 -11.95
C LEU A 168 -7.07 -8.95 -12.04
N TYR A 169 -7.09 -9.95 -12.92
CA TYR A 169 -6.07 -10.99 -12.98
C TYR A 169 -5.25 -10.96 -14.26
N THR A 170 -4.00 -11.39 -14.17
CA THR A 170 -3.19 -11.76 -15.33
C THR A 170 -3.42 -13.23 -15.68
N THR A 171 -3.39 -13.53 -16.98
CA THR A 171 -3.38 -14.91 -17.51
C THR A 171 -1.97 -15.37 -17.89
N ALA A 172 -0.95 -14.51 -17.67
CA ALA A 172 0.44 -14.82 -17.94
C ALA A 172 0.89 -16.09 -17.19
N ASP A 173 1.73 -16.88 -17.85
CA ASP A 173 2.40 -18.02 -17.22
C ASP A 173 3.55 -17.53 -16.32
N PRO A 174 3.95 -18.31 -15.31
CA PRO A 174 5.10 -17.95 -14.47
C PRO A 174 6.35 -17.74 -15.31
N ALA A 175 7.11 -16.71 -14.97
CA ALA A 175 8.36 -16.36 -15.61
C ALA A 175 9.41 -16.03 -14.54
N PRO A 176 10.71 -16.25 -14.80
CA PRO A 176 11.75 -15.84 -13.85
C PRO A 176 11.62 -14.35 -13.51
N PRO A 177 11.79 -13.97 -12.23
CA PRO A 177 11.74 -12.56 -11.84
C PRO A 177 12.74 -11.74 -12.64
N SER A 178 12.26 -10.65 -13.23
CA SER A 178 13.14 -9.65 -13.82
C SER A 178 13.65 -8.74 -12.71
N ALA A 179 14.95 -8.79 -12.42
CA ALA A 179 15.58 -7.85 -11.51
C ALA A 179 15.75 -6.49 -12.20
N PRO A 180 15.26 -5.38 -11.62
CA PRO A 180 15.52 -4.06 -12.17
C PRO A 180 17.02 -3.78 -12.25
N ILE A 181 17.47 -3.16 -13.34
CA ILE A 181 18.87 -2.77 -13.53
C ILE A 181 19.13 -1.48 -12.73
N PRO A 182 19.94 -1.51 -11.66
CA PRO A 182 20.28 -0.29 -10.94
C PRO A 182 21.18 0.59 -11.81
N VAL A 183 20.83 1.87 -11.94
CA VAL A 183 21.63 2.87 -12.66
C VAL A 183 22.07 3.93 -11.67
N THR A 184 23.38 4.02 -11.44
CA THR A 184 23.98 4.89 -10.41
C THR A 184 24.81 6.02 -10.97
N LYS A 185 25.28 5.94 -12.22
CA LYS A 185 26.13 6.96 -12.83
C LYS A 185 25.32 8.19 -13.23
N ASN A 186 25.76 9.38 -12.82
CA ASN A 186 25.02 10.62 -13.01
C ASN A 186 24.74 10.91 -14.50
N THR A 187 25.76 10.77 -15.34
CA THR A 187 25.66 11.01 -16.80
C THR A 187 24.66 10.07 -17.46
N THR A 188 24.64 8.80 -17.05
CA THR A 188 23.74 7.78 -17.57
C THR A 188 22.30 8.08 -17.15
N VAL A 189 22.07 8.36 -15.87
CA VAL A 189 20.75 8.74 -15.35
C VAL A 189 20.20 9.97 -16.08
N ARG A 190 21.01 11.02 -16.26
CA ARG A 190 20.60 12.24 -16.99
C ARG A 190 20.28 11.98 -18.46
N SER A 191 21.00 11.05 -19.09
CA SER A 191 20.75 10.68 -20.49
C SER A 191 19.42 9.95 -20.62
N ILE A 192 19.13 9.02 -19.69
CA ILE A 192 17.85 8.32 -19.61
C ILE A 192 16.68 9.30 -19.45
N PHE A 193 16.77 10.29 -18.55
CA PHE A 193 15.71 11.30 -18.39
C PHE A 193 15.44 12.15 -19.64
N LYS A 194 16.42 12.27 -20.54
CA LYS A 194 16.31 13.06 -21.78
C LYS A 194 15.88 12.24 -22.98
N ASP A 195 15.70 10.93 -22.81
CA ASP A 195 15.45 9.99 -23.90
C ASP A 195 14.16 9.18 -23.68
N PRO A 196 12.98 9.84 -23.71
CA PRO A 196 11.71 9.15 -23.57
C PRO A 196 11.41 8.21 -24.75
N ALA A 197 12.15 8.32 -25.86
CA ALA A 197 12.01 7.44 -27.02
C ALA A 197 12.53 6.01 -26.74
N HIS A 198 13.53 5.87 -25.86
CA HIS A 198 14.05 4.58 -25.44
C HIS A 198 13.65 4.21 -24.01
N PHE A 199 13.37 5.19 -23.15
CA PHE A 199 13.03 4.97 -21.74
C PHE A 199 11.70 5.63 -21.36
N ALA A 200 10.64 4.84 -21.36
CA ALA A 200 9.31 5.31 -21.01
C ALA A 200 9.15 5.54 -19.50
N GLU A 201 8.41 6.58 -19.15
CA GLU A 201 7.81 6.72 -17.82
C GLU A 201 6.79 5.60 -17.55
N THR A 202 6.70 5.18 -16.29
CA THR A 202 5.92 4.03 -15.82
C THR A 202 4.64 4.41 -15.06
N VAL A 203 4.55 5.63 -14.51
CA VAL A 203 3.42 6.09 -13.68
C VAL A 203 2.07 5.93 -14.38
N GLY A 204 1.97 6.24 -15.67
CA GLY A 204 0.72 6.10 -16.42
C GLY A 204 0.22 4.65 -16.48
N PHE A 205 1.13 3.70 -16.68
CA PHE A 205 0.81 2.28 -16.65
C PHE A 205 0.37 1.82 -15.25
N ILE A 206 1.05 2.30 -14.21
CA ILE A 206 0.74 1.97 -12.81
C ILE A 206 -0.67 2.48 -12.45
N LEU A 207 -1.00 3.73 -12.80
CA LEU A 207 -2.30 4.36 -12.57
C LEU A 207 -3.42 3.65 -13.34
N ALA A 208 -3.21 3.35 -14.63
CA ALA A 208 -4.20 2.61 -15.42
C ALA A 208 -4.50 1.22 -14.83
N GLY A 209 -3.48 0.56 -14.27
CA GLY A 209 -3.65 -0.70 -13.58
C GLY A 209 -4.39 -0.58 -12.24
N LEU A 210 -4.57 0.61 -11.67
CA LEU A 210 -5.23 0.78 -10.37
C LEU A 210 -6.74 0.54 -10.49
N PHE A 211 -7.35 0.85 -11.64
CA PHE A 211 -8.79 0.68 -11.89
C PHE A 211 -9.04 -0.20 -13.12
N PRO A 212 -8.69 -1.50 -13.08
CA PRO A 212 -8.74 -2.37 -14.25
C PRO A 212 -10.17 -2.69 -14.72
N ILE A 213 -11.18 -2.52 -13.86
CA ILE A 213 -12.60 -2.74 -14.19
C ILE A 213 -13.22 -1.44 -14.70
N GLU A 214 -13.09 -0.36 -13.94
CA GLU A 214 -13.67 0.95 -14.26
C GLU A 214 -12.97 1.63 -15.45
N LYS A 215 -11.70 1.27 -15.69
CA LYS A 215 -10.87 1.81 -16.77
C LYS A 215 -10.82 3.34 -16.78
N ARG A 216 -10.58 3.93 -15.61
CA ARG A 216 -10.34 5.38 -15.48
C ARG A 216 -9.16 5.77 -16.39
N ASP A 217 -9.30 6.88 -17.10
CA ASP A 217 -8.27 7.41 -17.98
C ASP A 217 -7.41 8.40 -17.19
N PHE A 218 -6.10 8.17 -17.15
CA PHE A 218 -5.14 9.11 -16.55
C PHE A 218 -4.13 9.59 -17.58
N SER A 219 -4.38 9.37 -18.87
CA SER A 219 -3.44 9.70 -19.93
C SER A 219 -3.12 11.19 -19.98
N ALA A 220 -4.02 12.07 -19.55
CA ALA A 220 -3.76 13.51 -19.46
C ALA A 220 -2.85 13.91 -18.27
N TYR A 221 -2.68 13.03 -17.28
CA TYR A 221 -1.89 13.34 -16.09
C TYR A 221 -0.42 13.58 -16.43
N MET A 222 0.18 14.60 -15.85
CA MET A 222 1.50 15.12 -16.24
C MET A 222 2.65 14.15 -16.08
N LEU A 223 2.52 13.13 -15.21
CA LEU A 223 3.51 12.06 -15.07
C LEU A 223 3.08 10.76 -15.76
N ALA A 224 1.93 10.71 -16.43
CA ALA A 224 1.45 9.50 -17.08
C ALA A 224 2.15 9.19 -18.42
N GLY A 225 2.97 10.10 -18.94
CA GLY A 225 3.71 9.90 -20.19
C GLY A 225 4.46 11.16 -20.64
N ASP A 226 4.95 11.12 -21.88
CA ASP A 226 5.88 12.12 -22.43
C ASP A 226 5.32 12.92 -23.62
N SER A 227 4.00 12.95 -23.81
CA SER A 227 3.39 13.67 -24.93
C SER A 227 3.23 15.18 -24.64
N ALA A 228 2.86 15.93 -25.68
CA ALA A 228 2.57 17.35 -25.56
C ALA A 228 1.42 17.66 -24.58
N LEU A 229 0.48 16.72 -24.40
CA LEU A 229 -0.64 16.87 -23.47
C LEU A 229 -0.16 16.92 -22.02
N GLN A 230 0.66 15.95 -21.60
CA GLN A 230 1.22 15.91 -20.24
C GLN A 230 2.12 17.12 -19.98
N THR A 231 2.91 17.52 -20.99
CA THR A 231 3.74 18.72 -20.91
C THR A 231 2.90 19.99 -20.70
N ALA A 232 1.79 20.13 -21.44
CA ALA A 232 0.89 21.27 -21.29
C ALA A 232 0.22 21.29 -19.92
N GLN A 233 -0.25 20.15 -19.41
CA GLN A 233 -0.81 20.07 -18.05
C GLN A 233 0.25 20.44 -17.02
N ARG A 234 1.47 19.90 -17.13
CA ARG A 234 2.57 20.21 -16.22
C ARG A 234 2.85 21.70 -16.14
N ASN A 235 2.96 22.36 -17.31
CA ASN A 235 3.22 23.79 -17.39
C ASN A 235 2.08 24.58 -16.76
N LEU A 236 0.83 24.21 -17.04
CA LEU A 236 -0.34 24.85 -16.43
C LEU A 236 -0.31 24.74 -14.89
N VAL A 237 -0.10 23.54 -14.34
CA VAL A 237 -0.02 23.39 -12.87
C VAL A 237 1.19 24.13 -12.30
N GLY A 238 2.33 24.13 -13.00
CA GLY A 238 3.51 24.90 -12.61
C GLY A 238 3.26 26.42 -12.60
N ASP A 239 2.60 26.96 -13.63
CA ASP A 239 2.24 28.37 -13.73
C ASP A 239 1.23 28.76 -12.64
N ILE A 240 0.32 27.85 -12.28
CA ILE A 240 -0.63 28.05 -11.20
C ILE A 240 0.09 28.10 -9.83
N LEU A 241 1.01 27.17 -9.57
CA LEU A 241 1.74 27.11 -8.30
C LEU A 241 2.77 28.24 -8.16
N TYR A 242 3.51 28.54 -9.21
CA TYR A 242 4.70 29.40 -9.17
C TYR A 242 4.55 30.73 -9.92
N GLY A 243 3.39 31.00 -10.52
CA GLY A 243 3.12 32.24 -11.27
C GLY A 243 2.97 33.49 -10.39
N SER A 244 2.83 33.33 -9.08
CA SER A 244 2.82 34.43 -8.10
C SER A 244 3.86 34.20 -6.99
N ASP A 245 4.34 35.30 -6.39
CA ASP A 245 5.22 35.25 -5.21
C ASP A 245 4.46 34.91 -3.91
N GLU A 246 3.13 34.79 -3.98
CA GLU A 246 2.26 34.57 -2.83
C GLU A 246 2.47 33.18 -2.22
N LEU A 247 2.63 32.14 -3.05
CA LEU A 247 2.80 30.76 -2.57
C LEU A 247 3.98 30.68 -1.60
N LYS A 248 5.12 31.28 -1.94
CA LYS A 248 6.31 31.26 -1.09
C LYS A 248 6.04 31.89 0.28
N THR A 249 5.40 33.06 0.30
CA THR A 249 5.11 33.77 1.55
C THR A 249 4.12 32.99 2.42
N THR A 250 3.05 32.48 1.80
CA THR A 250 2.01 31.69 2.47
C THR A 250 2.58 30.38 3.02
N LEU A 251 3.41 29.67 2.25
CA LEU A 251 4.07 28.44 2.70
C LEU A 251 4.99 28.68 3.89
N THR A 252 5.85 29.69 3.84
CA THR A 252 6.74 30.01 4.97
C THR A 252 5.94 30.35 6.23
N SER A 253 4.87 31.16 6.09
CA SER A 253 4.00 31.52 7.21
C SER A 253 3.28 30.31 7.80
N PHE A 254 2.72 29.45 6.95
CA PHE A 254 2.05 28.21 7.35
C PHE A 254 3.00 27.28 8.09
N LEU A 255 4.15 26.96 7.47
CA LEU A 255 5.13 26.03 8.04
C LEU A 255 5.68 26.54 9.38
N THR A 256 5.88 27.84 9.52
CA THR A 256 6.34 28.43 10.79
C THR A 256 5.24 28.36 11.85
N THR A 257 4.01 28.75 11.52
CA THR A 257 2.91 28.88 12.49
C THR A 257 2.38 27.52 12.88
N TYR A 258 1.84 26.78 11.92
CA TYR A 258 1.24 25.47 12.15
C TYR A 258 2.31 24.45 12.58
N GLY A 259 3.52 24.53 12.02
CA GLY A 259 4.65 23.72 12.50
C GLY A 259 4.98 23.98 13.96
N SER A 260 5.02 25.24 14.42
CA SER A 260 5.26 25.54 15.84
C SER A 260 4.13 25.01 16.74
N GLU A 261 2.88 25.11 16.30
CA GLU A 261 1.72 24.57 17.03
C GLU A 261 1.82 23.06 17.18
N CYS A 262 2.10 22.33 16.09
CA CYS A 262 2.33 20.88 16.13
C CYS A 262 3.53 20.53 17.02
N LEU A 263 4.64 21.27 16.93
CA LEU A 263 5.83 21.03 17.74
C LEU A 263 5.52 21.13 19.24
N ILE A 264 4.78 22.17 19.65
CA ILE A 264 4.38 22.38 21.04
C ILE A 264 3.36 21.31 21.47
N GLY A 265 2.38 21.01 20.63
CA GLY A 265 1.32 20.03 20.92
C GLY A 265 1.84 18.61 21.13
N GLU A 266 2.88 18.21 20.40
CA GLU A 266 3.49 16.88 20.49
C GLU A 266 4.64 16.79 21.50
N THR A 267 4.97 17.90 22.18
CA THR A 267 6.00 17.88 23.23
C THR A 267 5.46 17.26 24.52
N LEU A 268 6.04 16.15 24.93
CA LEU A 268 5.80 15.52 26.22
C LEU A 268 6.74 16.08 27.28
N SER A 269 6.23 16.93 28.16
CA SER A 269 6.97 17.38 29.33
C SER A 269 7.03 16.29 30.40
N MET A 270 8.25 15.85 30.71
CA MET A 270 8.51 14.79 31.68
C MET A 270 8.89 15.39 33.05
N ALA A 271 10.18 15.34 33.41
CA ALA A 271 10.72 15.91 34.64
C ALA A 271 11.10 17.39 34.45
N ASN A 272 11.43 18.09 35.54
CA ASN A 272 11.90 19.49 35.48
C ASN A 272 13.08 19.62 34.50
N ASN A 273 12.86 20.35 33.39
CA ASN A 273 13.81 20.59 32.30
C ASN A 273 14.14 19.36 31.41
N LEU A 274 13.23 18.39 31.31
CA LEU A 274 13.32 17.31 30.33
C LEU A 274 12.00 17.20 29.57
N ASP A 275 12.06 17.55 28.29
CA ASP A 275 10.98 17.33 27.34
C ASP A 275 11.40 16.23 26.36
N GLN A 276 10.44 15.40 25.97
CA GLN A 276 10.59 14.42 24.90
C GLN A 276 9.61 14.79 23.80
N ILE A 277 10.07 14.72 22.56
CA ILE A 277 9.21 14.93 21.39
C ILE A 277 9.51 13.85 20.38
N ASP A 278 8.46 13.33 19.76
CA ASP A 278 8.62 12.48 18.61
C ASP A 278 8.57 13.32 17.33
N ILE A 279 9.73 13.46 16.68
CA ILE A 279 9.87 14.33 15.51
C ILE A 279 9.34 13.67 14.25
N MET A 280 9.49 12.34 14.16
CA MET A 280 9.28 11.57 12.94
C MET A 280 8.27 10.44 13.08
N ARG A 281 7.92 10.02 14.32
CA ARG A 281 7.24 8.79 14.74
C ARG A 281 6.82 7.86 13.60
N ASP A 282 7.42 6.68 13.58
CA ASP A 282 7.05 5.67 12.61
C ASP A 282 5.69 5.02 12.91
N LEU A 283 5.07 4.55 11.82
CA LEU A 283 3.95 3.62 11.73
C LEU A 283 2.55 4.16 12.04
N VAL A 284 1.96 4.88 11.07
CA VAL A 284 0.56 4.56 10.75
C VAL A 284 0.63 3.13 10.21
N GLN A 285 0.34 2.14 11.06
CA GLN A 285 -0.03 0.81 10.56
C GLN A 285 -0.98 1.07 9.39
N THR A 286 -0.60 0.66 8.17
CA THR A 286 -1.58 0.53 7.10
C THR A 286 -2.70 -0.27 7.70
N LEU A 287 -3.79 0.42 8.01
CA LEU A 287 -4.81 -0.11 8.88
C LEU A 287 -5.26 -1.42 8.26
N SER A 288 -5.17 -2.49 9.05
CA SER A 288 -5.64 -3.81 8.65
C SER A 288 -7.00 -3.69 7.96
N PRO A 289 -7.30 -4.48 6.91
CA PRO A 289 -8.51 -4.39 6.06
C PRO A 289 -9.87 -4.22 6.77
N ASN A 290 -9.94 -4.53 8.07
CA ASN A 290 -11.14 -4.47 8.89
C ASN A 290 -11.39 -3.12 9.59
N SER A 291 -10.41 -2.21 9.64
CA SER A 291 -10.52 -0.95 10.41
C SER A 291 -11.44 0.10 9.77
N LEU A 292 -11.88 -0.09 8.52
CA LEU A 292 -12.91 0.77 7.93
C LEU A 292 -14.31 0.51 8.48
N SER A 293 -14.52 -0.57 9.26
CA SER A 293 -15.85 -1.02 9.69
C SER A 293 -16.08 -1.09 11.21
N THR A 294 -15.05 -1.00 12.04
CA THR A 294 -15.18 -1.09 13.50
C THR A 294 -14.82 0.23 14.18
N HIS A 295 -15.82 0.88 14.78
CA HIS A 295 -15.73 2.08 15.64
C HIS A 295 -14.91 1.91 16.93
N VAL A 296 -14.10 0.87 17.03
CA VAL A 296 -13.39 0.51 18.26
C VAL A 296 -11.90 0.73 18.00
N VAL A 297 -11.41 1.88 18.48
CA VAL A 297 -10.00 2.30 18.47
C VAL A 297 -9.53 2.86 17.10
N LYS A 298 -10.20 3.91 16.60
CA LYS A 298 -9.55 4.95 15.77
C LYS A 298 -8.63 5.77 16.69
N THR A 299 -7.55 5.20 17.22
CA THR A 299 -6.74 5.91 18.22
C THR A 299 -5.85 6.96 17.58
N ASP A 300 -5.82 8.12 18.23
CA ASP A 300 -4.98 9.32 18.07
C ASP A 300 -3.48 9.15 17.71
N PHE A 301 -2.95 7.92 17.60
CA PHE A 301 -1.53 7.66 17.39
C PHE A 301 -0.95 8.13 16.05
N ALA A 302 -1.77 8.18 14.99
CA ALA A 302 -1.31 8.55 13.65
C ALA A 302 -0.79 10.00 13.53
N CYS A 303 -1.15 10.87 14.47
CA CYS A 303 -0.76 12.28 14.48
C CYS A 303 0.26 12.64 15.57
N HIS A 304 0.78 11.67 16.34
CA HIS A 304 1.73 11.93 17.42
C HIS A 304 3.18 12.13 16.97
N SER A 305 3.39 12.86 15.87
CA SER A 305 4.69 13.35 15.45
C SER A 305 4.59 14.79 14.97
N PHE A 306 5.70 15.52 15.03
CA PHE A 306 5.75 16.90 14.56
C PHE A 306 5.56 17.02 13.03
N ALA A 307 6.22 16.18 12.24
CA ALA A 307 6.30 16.39 10.78
C ALA A 307 5.06 15.89 10.00
N ILE A 308 4.41 14.81 10.45
CA ILE A 308 3.30 14.16 9.71
C ILE A 308 2.05 15.05 9.62
N PRO A 309 1.54 15.66 10.71
CA PRO A 309 0.38 16.55 10.65
C PRO A 309 0.64 17.78 9.78
N VAL A 310 1.85 18.35 9.87
CA VAL A 310 2.26 19.51 9.05
C VAL A 310 2.28 19.15 7.56
N SER A 311 2.88 18.02 7.20
CA SER A 311 2.89 17.51 5.81
C SER A 311 1.48 17.22 5.31
N THR A 312 0.67 16.50 6.10
CA THR A 312 -0.70 16.12 5.72
C THR A 312 -1.58 17.34 5.51
N ARG A 313 -1.54 18.32 6.44
CA ARG A 313 -2.29 19.57 6.31
C ARG A 313 -1.84 20.39 5.10
N LEU A 314 -0.52 20.54 4.92
CA LEU A 314 0.03 21.25 3.76
C LEU A 314 -0.47 20.64 2.45
N ILE A 315 -0.38 19.32 2.31
CA ILE A 315 -0.74 18.61 1.09
C ILE A 315 -2.25 18.65 0.85
N ALA A 316 -3.06 18.50 1.90
CA ALA A 316 -4.51 18.59 1.80
C ALA A 316 -4.97 19.99 1.35
N ASP A 317 -4.43 21.04 1.97
CA ASP A 317 -4.74 22.42 1.60
C ASP A 317 -4.22 22.76 0.19
N LEU A 318 -3.02 22.28 -0.16
CA LEU A 318 -2.46 22.47 -1.49
C LEU A 318 -3.37 21.81 -2.53
N TRP A 319 -3.76 20.54 -2.36
CA TRP A 319 -4.55 19.85 -3.39
C TRP A 319 -6.06 19.90 -3.15
N ASN A 320 -6.53 20.83 -2.31
CA ASN A 320 -7.93 21.09 -2.02
C ASN A 320 -8.73 19.82 -1.65
N LEU A 321 -8.11 18.94 -0.86
CA LEU A 321 -8.76 17.78 -0.27
C LEU A 321 -9.67 18.25 0.87
N ASP A 322 -10.89 17.70 0.98
CA ASP A 322 -11.94 18.21 1.88
C ASP A 322 -11.70 17.84 3.36
N MET A 323 -10.59 18.30 3.90
CA MET A 323 -10.15 17.98 5.25
C MET A 323 -10.96 18.75 6.28
N GLN A 324 -11.41 18.05 7.31
CA GLN A 324 -11.95 18.65 8.51
C GLN A 324 -10.85 19.37 9.29
N THR A 325 -11.04 20.67 9.53
CA THR A 325 -10.11 21.54 10.24
C THR A 325 -10.86 22.55 11.11
N PRO A 326 -10.20 23.29 12.02
CA PRO A 326 -10.86 24.39 12.72
C PRO A 326 -11.44 25.45 11.77
N GLU A 327 -10.82 25.66 10.61
CA GLU A 327 -11.28 26.57 9.56
C GLU A 327 -12.37 25.96 8.65
N ASN A 328 -12.42 24.63 8.55
CA ASN A 328 -13.39 23.85 7.79
C ASN A 328 -14.04 22.78 8.69
N PRO A 329 -14.89 23.17 9.66
CA PRO A 329 -15.46 22.23 10.64
C PRO A 329 -16.38 21.18 10.00
N ASP A 330 -16.95 21.50 8.84
CA ASP A 330 -17.85 20.65 8.06
C ASP A 330 -17.11 19.79 7.01
N GLY A 331 -15.77 19.78 7.00
CA GLY A 331 -14.99 18.98 6.05
C GLY A 331 -15.36 17.49 6.10
N ALA A 332 -15.49 16.88 4.92
CA ALA A 332 -16.04 15.53 4.80
C ALA A 332 -15.13 14.42 5.36
N ILE A 333 -13.82 14.66 5.49
CA ILE A 333 -12.84 13.64 5.86
C ILE A 333 -11.82 14.14 6.89
N SER A 334 -11.46 13.29 7.86
CA SER A 334 -10.47 13.65 8.88
C SER A 334 -9.04 13.65 8.32
N MET A 335 -8.11 14.34 9.00
CA MET A 335 -6.67 14.28 8.66
C MET A 335 -6.12 12.85 8.66
N ILE A 336 -6.54 12.02 9.61
CA ILE A 336 -6.10 10.62 9.72
C ILE A 336 -6.58 9.82 8.51
N ASP A 337 -7.84 10.02 8.10
CA ASP A 337 -8.41 9.32 6.96
C ASP A 337 -7.76 9.77 5.63
N ILE A 338 -7.44 11.07 5.46
CA ILE A 338 -6.65 11.58 4.32
C ILE A 338 -5.26 10.95 4.31
N ARG A 339 -4.53 11.01 5.43
CA ARG A 339 -3.19 10.44 5.56
C ARG A 339 -3.20 8.97 5.17
N THR A 340 -4.15 8.21 5.71
CA THR A 340 -4.31 6.77 5.44
C THR A 340 -4.62 6.50 3.97
N ALA A 341 -5.53 7.26 3.36
CA ALA A 341 -5.88 7.10 1.95
C ALA A 341 -4.67 7.38 1.04
N LEU A 342 -3.93 8.46 1.30
CA LEU A 342 -2.76 8.85 0.53
C LEU A 342 -1.58 7.89 0.71
N THR A 343 -1.33 7.35 1.92
CA THR A 343 -0.28 6.33 2.13
C THR A 343 -0.63 5.02 1.44
N ASN A 344 -1.89 4.57 1.54
CA ASN A 344 -2.38 3.38 0.83
C ASN A 344 -2.24 3.54 -0.68
N LEU A 345 -2.59 4.71 -1.22
CA LEU A 345 -2.39 5.03 -2.63
C LEU A 345 -0.92 4.95 -3.03
N ARG A 346 -0.05 5.59 -2.24
CA ARG A 346 1.40 5.54 -2.45
C ARG A 346 1.91 4.09 -2.43
N ALA A 347 1.39 3.26 -1.53
CA ALA A 347 1.70 1.84 -1.43
C ALA A 347 1.30 1.07 -2.69
N GLY A 348 0.02 1.16 -3.08
CA GLY A 348 -0.50 0.43 -4.23
C GLY A 348 0.09 0.88 -5.57
N LEU A 349 0.58 2.11 -5.64
CA LEU A 349 1.21 2.68 -6.84
C LEU A 349 2.72 2.40 -6.90
N PHE A 350 3.46 2.61 -5.81
CA PHE A 350 4.93 2.66 -5.86
C PHE A 350 5.66 1.57 -5.04
N ALA A 351 5.01 0.94 -4.07
CA ALA A 351 5.60 -0.16 -3.29
C ALA A 351 5.53 -1.46 -4.09
N SER A 352 6.44 -1.61 -5.06
CA SER A 352 6.45 -2.71 -6.03
C SER A 352 7.34 -3.88 -5.65
N ALA A 353 8.05 -3.81 -4.51
CA ALA A 353 9.10 -4.76 -4.20
C ALA A 353 8.58 -6.06 -3.55
N ASP A 354 7.48 -6.00 -2.81
CA ASP A 354 6.91 -7.19 -2.19
C ASP A 354 5.68 -7.72 -2.94
N THR A 355 5.88 -8.75 -3.78
CA THR A 355 4.77 -9.45 -4.44
C THR A 355 3.73 -9.98 -3.46
N ALA A 356 4.06 -10.09 -2.18
CA ALA A 356 3.15 -10.56 -1.17
C ALA A 356 2.00 -9.61 -0.88
N THR A 357 2.31 -8.34 -0.70
CA THR A 357 1.38 -7.36 -0.14
C THR A 357 0.70 -6.54 -1.23
N ILE A 358 1.24 -6.54 -2.46
CA ILE A 358 0.75 -5.74 -3.59
C ILE A 358 -0.75 -5.94 -3.84
N TRP A 359 -1.29 -7.16 -3.75
CA TRP A 359 -2.72 -7.37 -3.99
C TRP A 359 -3.59 -6.54 -3.01
N ASN A 360 -3.26 -6.60 -1.72
CA ASN A 360 -3.98 -5.86 -0.69
C ASN A 360 -3.70 -4.36 -0.78
N HIS A 361 -2.45 -3.96 -1.03
CA HIS A 361 -2.09 -2.55 -1.24
C HIS A 361 -2.83 -1.92 -2.41
N ARG A 362 -3.05 -2.66 -3.52
CA ARG A 362 -3.85 -2.16 -4.65
C ARG A 362 -5.31 -2.01 -4.29
N ARG A 363 -5.90 -2.96 -3.57
CA ARG A 363 -7.29 -2.84 -3.08
C ARG A 363 -7.43 -1.63 -2.15
N LEU A 364 -6.52 -1.47 -1.18
CA LEU A 364 -6.52 -0.33 -0.26
C LEU A 364 -6.29 1.00 -0.99
N ALA A 365 -5.45 1.02 -2.02
CA ALA A 365 -5.28 2.18 -2.89
C ALA A 365 -6.57 2.52 -3.64
N GLN A 366 -7.28 1.53 -4.20
CA GLN A 366 -8.59 1.76 -4.84
C GLN A 366 -9.61 2.34 -3.85
N GLU A 367 -9.69 1.78 -2.64
CA GLU A 367 -10.57 2.29 -1.57
C GLU A 367 -10.21 3.74 -1.19
N GLY A 368 -8.91 4.04 -1.03
CA GLY A 368 -8.40 5.38 -0.74
C GLY A 368 -8.67 6.38 -1.85
N ALA A 369 -8.45 6.01 -3.11
CA ALA A 369 -8.75 6.87 -4.25
C ALA A 369 -10.25 7.13 -4.39
N THR A 370 -11.11 6.13 -4.23
CA THR A 370 -12.56 6.33 -4.25
C THR A 370 -12.99 7.31 -3.17
N LEU A 371 -12.52 7.13 -1.93
CA LEU A 371 -12.80 8.02 -0.82
C LEU A 371 -12.34 9.47 -1.11
N LEU A 372 -11.12 9.66 -1.59
CA LEU A 372 -10.59 10.98 -1.92
C LEU A 372 -11.31 11.61 -3.12
N THR A 373 -11.70 10.81 -4.11
CA THR A 373 -12.49 11.29 -5.27
C THR A 373 -13.84 11.83 -4.78
N GLU A 374 -14.61 11.01 -4.05
CA GLU A 374 -15.97 11.34 -3.62
C GLU A 374 -16.01 12.56 -2.70
N THR A 375 -15.03 12.69 -1.81
CA THR A 375 -14.93 13.82 -0.87
C THR A 375 -14.42 15.09 -1.55
N THR A 376 -13.42 14.98 -2.42
CA THR A 376 -12.87 16.14 -3.16
C THR A 376 -13.88 16.67 -4.19
N ASP A 377 -14.71 15.81 -4.77
CA ASP A 377 -15.79 16.22 -5.66
C ASP A 377 -16.74 17.23 -5.01
N ILE A 378 -16.99 17.14 -3.71
CA ILE A 378 -17.83 18.09 -2.97
C ILE A 378 -17.22 19.50 -3.09
N GLN A 379 -15.93 19.61 -2.78
CA GLN A 379 -15.20 20.88 -2.83
C GLN A 379 -15.06 21.43 -4.24
N VAL A 380 -14.67 20.57 -5.20
CA VAL A 380 -14.55 20.94 -6.63
C VAL A 380 -15.88 21.46 -7.16
N ASN A 381 -16.99 20.80 -6.85
CA ASN A 381 -18.31 21.23 -7.28
C ASN A 381 -18.77 22.54 -6.63
N ASN A 382 -18.42 22.79 -5.35
CA ASN A 382 -18.72 24.05 -4.69
C ASN A 382 -17.97 25.23 -5.35
N VAL A 383 -16.68 25.05 -5.67
CA VAL A 383 -15.88 26.04 -6.42
C VAL A 383 -16.51 26.34 -7.78
N LEU A 384 -16.96 25.31 -8.51
CA LEU A 384 -17.61 25.46 -9.81
C LEU A 384 -18.98 26.15 -9.74
N ARG A 385 -19.78 25.88 -8.71
CA ARG A 385 -21.16 26.38 -8.56
C ARG A 385 -21.20 27.82 -8.08
N ASP A 386 -20.43 28.15 -7.06
CA ASP A 386 -20.66 29.36 -6.29
C ASP A 386 -19.77 30.54 -6.76
N ASN A 387 -19.01 30.38 -7.86
CA ASN A 387 -17.96 31.33 -8.29
C ASN A 387 -17.09 31.77 -7.09
N TYR A 388 -16.84 30.85 -6.15
CA TYR A 388 -16.06 31.13 -4.97
C TYR A 388 -14.61 31.35 -5.39
N HIS A 389 -14.14 32.60 -5.24
CA HIS A 389 -12.79 33.03 -5.57
C HIS A 389 -11.78 32.61 -4.49
N VAL A 390 -11.74 31.33 -4.14
CA VAL A 390 -10.77 30.81 -3.16
C VAL A 390 -9.55 30.30 -3.91
N GLY A 391 -8.57 31.20 -4.08
CA GLY A 391 -7.22 30.85 -4.51
C GLY A 391 -7.09 30.16 -5.87
N TRP A 392 -5.93 29.52 -6.04
CA TRP A 392 -5.48 28.88 -7.28
C TRP A 392 -6.30 27.64 -7.69
N THR A 393 -7.18 27.14 -6.82
CA THR A 393 -8.08 26.01 -7.06
C THR A 393 -9.03 26.27 -8.23
N GLU A 394 -9.57 27.49 -8.38
CA GLU A 394 -10.36 27.88 -9.56
C GLU A 394 -9.58 27.70 -10.87
N SER A 395 -8.28 28.04 -10.84
CA SER A 395 -7.38 27.93 -11.99
C SER A 395 -7.04 26.49 -12.34
N LEU A 396 -7.11 25.57 -11.39
CA LEU A 396 -6.91 24.13 -11.59
C LEU A 396 -8.21 23.41 -12.00
N VAL A 397 -9.36 23.83 -11.45
CA VAL A 397 -10.66 23.18 -11.64
C VAL A 397 -11.29 23.49 -13.01
N ARG A 398 -11.28 24.77 -13.44
CA ARG A 398 -11.96 25.18 -14.69
C ARG A 398 -11.39 24.51 -15.97
N PRO A 399 -10.07 24.25 -16.10
CA PRO A 399 -9.53 23.60 -17.29
C PRO A 399 -9.78 22.08 -17.40
N PHE A 400 -10.11 21.37 -16.31
CA PHE A 400 -10.07 19.90 -16.24
C PHE A 400 -11.36 19.22 -15.75
N SER A 401 -12.53 19.85 -15.96
CA SER A 401 -13.85 19.56 -15.33
C SER A 401 -14.41 18.12 -15.33
N GLY A 402 -13.70 17.11 -15.86
CA GLY A 402 -14.10 15.70 -15.81
C GLY A 402 -13.30 14.83 -14.82
N GLU A 403 -12.11 15.24 -14.40
CA GLU A 403 -11.16 14.41 -13.62
C GLU A 403 -10.38 15.22 -12.58
N VAL A 404 -10.87 16.42 -12.21
CA VAL A 404 -10.15 17.34 -11.32
C VAL A 404 -9.83 16.71 -9.97
N SER A 405 -10.80 16.05 -9.35
CA SER A 405 -10.64 15.38 -8.05
C SER A 405 -9.58 14.29 -8.11
N ASP A 406 -9.50 13.57 -9.24
CA ASP A 406 -8.45 12.59 -9.49
C ASP A 406 -7.07 13.25 -9.60
N LEU A 407 -6.97 14.35 -10.33
CA LEU A 407 -5.72 15.11 -10.39
C LEU A 407 -5.29 15.66 -9.02
N CYS A 408 -6.23 16.10 -8.18
CA CYS A 408 -5.94 16.56 -6.83
C CYS A 408 -5.26 15.48 -5.99
N TRP A 409 -5.88 14.30 -5.84
CA TRP A 409 -5.28 13.26 -5.02
C TRP A 409 -4.04 12.63 -5.66
N ILE A 410 -3.96 12.50 -6.99
CA ILE A 410 -2.76 11.96 -7.66
C ILE A 410 -1.55 12.85 -7.38
N ASN A 411 -1.71 14.18 -7.44
CA ASN A 411 -0.62 15.10 -7.10
C ASN A 411 -0.29 15.07 -5.60
N ALA A 412 -1.29 14.93 -4.73
CA ALA A 412 -1.09 14.77 -3.29
C ALA A 412 -0.23 13.53 -2.94
N VAL A 413 -0.46 12.40 -3.62
CA VAL A 413 0.31 11.16 -3.46
C VAL A 413 1.80 11.36 -3.80
N GLY A 414 2.13 12.28 -4.71
CA GLY A 414 3.51 12.58 -5.07
C GLY A 414 4.33 13.24 -3.94
N ALA A 415 3.66 13.95 -3.03
CA ALA A 415 4.31 14.70 -1.94
C ALA A 415 4.28 13.98 -0.58
N ILE A 416 3.26 13.14 -0.37
CA ILE A 416 3.02 12.46 0.90
C ILE A 416 4.14 11.42 1.21
N SER A 417 4.55 11.30 2.47
CA SER A 417 5.66 10.44 2.95
C SER A 417 7.06 10.88 2.49
N VAL A 418 7.22 11.27 1.22
CA VAL A 418 8.49 11.73 0.63
C VAL A 418 9.07 12.92 1.39
N THR A 419 8.22 13.90 1.70
CA THR A 419 8.65 15.19 2.20
C THR A 419 9.05 15.10 3.67
N GLU A 420 8.22 14.46 4.49
CA GLU A 420 8.56 14.16 5.87
C GLU A 420 9.75 13.19 5.98
N GLY A 421 9.82 12.15 5.15
CA GLY A 421 10.95 11.22 5.14
C GLY A 421 12.28 11.89 4.81
N ALA A 422 12.28 12.81 3.82
CA ALA A 422 13.45 13.63 3.53
C ALA A 422 13.87 14.51 4.72
N PHE A 423 12.91 15.17 5.39
CA PHE A 423 13.17 15.94 6.59
C PHE A 423 13.79 15.08 7.71
N GLY A 424 13.25 13.88 7.95
CA GLY A 424 13.78 12.94 8.95
C GLY A 424 15.21 12.50 8.67
N GLU A 425 15.52 12.13 7.43
CA GLU A 425 16.88 11.76 7.04
C GLU A 425 17.87 12.92 7.18
N ILE A 426 17.46 14.14 6.82
CA ILE A 426 18.28 15.36 6.95
C ILE A 426 18.56 15.68 8.42
N LEU A 427 17.53 15.64 9.27
CA LEU A 427 17.69 15.89 10.69
C LEU A 427 18.58 14.82 11.33
N HIS A 428 18.36 13.55 11.01
CA HIS A 428 19.17 12.44 11.50
C HIS A 428 20.65 12.63 11.15
N PHE A 429 20.96 13.09 9.92
CA PHE A 429 22.32 13.43 9.51
C PHE A 429 22.94 14.50 10.40
N PHE A 430 22.23 15.61 10.66
CA PHE A 430 22.76 16.67 11.52
C PHE A 430 22.98 16.22 12.96
N LEU A 431 22.09 15.38 13.49
CA LEU A 431 22.17 14.90 14.87
C LEU A 431 23.25 13.82 15.10
N GLN A 432 23.93 13.35 14.05
CA GLN A 432 25.05 12.42 14.22
C GLN A 432 26.25 13.10 14.91
N PRO A 433 26.95 12.41 15.83
CA PRO A 433 28.11 12.96 16.54
C PRO A 433 29.19 13.53 15.61
N GLU A 434 29.48 12.86 14.50
CA GLU A 434 30.45 13.28 13.49
C GLU A 434 30.05 14.58 12.76
N ASN A 435 28.76 14.92 12.75
CA ASN A 435 28.19 16.08 12.08
C ASN A 435 27.81 17.21 13.05
N ALA A 436 28.15 17.08 14.34
CA ALA A 436 27.76 18.03 15.38
C ALA A 436 28.17 19.48 15.08
N GLN A 437 29.29 19.70 14.39
CA GLN A 437 29.71 21.03 13.96
C GLN A 437 28.73 21.65 12.94
N TYR A 438 28.22 20.85 12.00
CA TYR A 438 27.25 21.32 11.01
C TYR A 438 25.91 21.63 11.67
N TRP A 439 25.52 20.83 12.66
CA TRP A 439 24.32 21.10 13.44
C TRP A 439 24.42 22.40 14.25
N ALA A 440 25.52 22.60 14.99
CA ALA A 440 25.75 23.85 15.72
C ALA A 440 25.68 25.08 14.80
N ASN A 441 26.31 25.01 13.62
CA ASN A 441 26.22 26.08 12.62
C ASN A 441 24.78 26.31 12.14
N ALA A 442 24.01 25.25 11.90
CA ALA A 442 22.60 25.37 11.50
C ALA A 442 21.76 26.04 12.60
N GLN A 443 22.03 25.75 13.88
CA GLN A 443 21.39 26.40 15.02
C GLN A 443 21.73 27.90 15.09
N ASP A 444 23.00 28.27 14.92
CA ASP A 444 23.44 29.66 14.89
C ASP A 444 22.78 30.44 13.74
N LEU A 445 22.71 29.83 12.55
CA LEU A 445 22.04 30.42 11.39
C LEU A 445 20.54 30.59 11.65
N ALA A 446 19.87 29.58 12.23
CA ALA A 446 18.44 29.64 12.52
C ALA A 446 18.12 30.74 13.55
N ALA A 447 19.01 30.94 14.52
CA ALA A 447 18.90 32.00 15.52
C ALA A 447 19.09 33.41 14.92
N ALA A 448 19.88 33.55 13.84
CA ALA A 448 20.21 34.84 13.25
C ALA A 448 19.06 35.51 12.46
N LYS A 449 18.05 34.75 12.02
CA LYS A 449 16.77 35.22 11.43
C LYS A 449 16.93 36.34 10.38
N ASN A 450 17.80 36.16 9.39
CA ASN A 450 18.00 37.11 8.30
C ASN A 450 18.13 36.41 6.92
N PRO A 451 18.01 37.15 5.80
CA PRO A 451 18.01 36.54 4.47
C PRO A 451 19.28 35.76 4.11
N GLU A 452 20.45 36.21 4.55
CA GLU A 452 21.73 35.50 4.29
C GLU A 452 21.81 34.20 5.09
N SER A 453 21.34 34.19 6.35
CA SER A 453 21.26 32.97 7.13
C SER A 453 20.24 31.98 6.54
N ASP A 454 19.09 32.46 6.08
CA ASP A 454 18.07 31.62 5.43
C ASP A 454 18.61 30.95 4.16
N LYS A 455 19.34 31.72 3.33
CA LYS A 455 20.02 31.17 2.15
C LYS A 455 21.03 30.09 2.53
N THR A 456 21.84 30.34 3.56
CA THR A 456 22.88 29.40 3.99
C THR A 456 22.27 28.11 4.58
N ILE A 457 21.20 28.20 5.39
CA ILE A 457 20.49 27.02 5.88
C ILE A 457 19.92 26.19 4.74
N ARG A 458 19.35 26.85 3.72
CA ARG A 458 18.86 26.16 2.53
C ARG A 458 19.96 25.35 1.84
N GLU A 459 21.16 25.92 1.70
CA GLU A 459 22.32 25.22 1.14
C GLU A 459 22.77 24.03 2.01
N TYR A 460 22.69 24.16 3.35
CA TYR A 460 22.97 23.07 4.29
C TYR A 460 21.96 21.92 4.14
N VAL A 461 20.67 22.24 4.09
CA VAL A 461 19.58 21.27 3.93
C VAL A 461 19.70 20.51 2.61
N LEU A 462 19.98 21.23 1.50
CA LEU A 462 20.19 20.60 0.19
C LEU A 462 21.39 19.64 0.18
N GLU A 463 22.49 20.03 0.82
CA GLU A 463 23.69 19.20 0.88
C GLU A 463 23.52 17.99 1.80
N ALA A 464 22.85 18.14 2.94
CA ALA A 464 22.49 17.02 3.81
C ALA A 464 21.62 16.02 3.04
N GLN A 465 20.57 16.51 2.35
CA GLN A 465 19.69 15.67 1.55
C GLN A 465 20.44 14.93 0.44
N ARG A 466 21.40 15.58 -0.22
CA ARG A 466 22.24 14.95 -1.26
C ARG A 466 23.00 13.73 -0.72
N LEU A 467 23.50 13.84 0.51
CA LEU A 467 24.28 12.78 1.16
C LEU A 467 23.39 11.65 1.69
N THR A 468 22.17 11.96 2.14
CA THR A 468 21.30 10.99 2.80
C THR A 468 20.33 10.29 1.85
N THR A 469 19.95 10.94 0.75
CA THR A 469 18.83 10.50 -0.09
C THR A 469 19.00 9.07 -0.60
N SER A 470 17.91 8.32 -0.48
CA SER A 470 17.73 6.97 -0.99
C SER A 470 16.77 6.92 -2.19
N PHE A 471 16.31 8.07 -2.69
CA PHE A 471 15.30 8.11 -3.75
C PHE A 471 15.75 7.37 -5.01
N SER A 472 14.80 6.63 -5.57
CA SER A 472 14.95 5.95 -6.84
C SER A 472 13.70 6.12 -7.70
N LEU A 473 13.90 6.11 -9.03
CA LEU A 473 12.82 6.27 -10.00
C LEU A 473 12.86 5.13 -11.02
N PRO A 474 11.74 4.41 -11.24
CA PRO A 474 11.68 3.35 -12.24
C PRO A 474 11.60 3.90 -13.67
N ARG A 475 12.17 3.19 -14.63
CA ARG A 475 12.00 3.42 -16.08
C ARG A 475 11.84 2.10 -16.81
N ALA A 476 11.08 2.09 -17.89
CA ALA A 476 10.98 0.94 -18.78
C ALA A 476 11.78 1.19 -20.07
N CYS A 477 12.72 0.30 -20.40
CA CYS A 477 13.41 0.33 -21.69
C CYS A 477 12.48 -0.22 -22.77
N ILE A 478 12.10 0.62 -23.73
CA ILE A 478 11.16 0.26 -24.80
C ILE A 478 11.85 -0.01 -26.15
N ALA A 479 13.13 0.30 -26.26
CA ALA A 479 13.97 0.03 -27.43
C ALA A 479 15.44 -0.16 -27.02
N ASP A 480 16.14 -1.07 -27.71
CA ASP A 480 17.56 -1.35 -27.45
C ASP A 480 18.42 -0.08 -27.64
N VAL A 481 19.28 0.21 -26.67
CA VAL A 481 20.15 1.40 -26.70
C VAL A 481 21.41 1.19 -25.85
N THR A 482 22.50 1.89 -26.19
CA THR A 482 23.73 1.90 -25.38
C THR A 482 24.03 3.31 -24.89
N ILE A 483 24.19 3.49 -23.58
CA ILE A 483 24.55 4.77 -22.94
C ILE A 483 25.76 4.52 -22.05
N ASP A 484 26.79 5.37 -22.14
CA ASP A 484 28.02 5.27 -21.35
C ASP A 484 28.68 3.87 -21.39
N GLY A 485 28.51 3.14 -22.49
CA GLY A 485 29.02 1.77 -22.67
C GLY A 485 28.16 0.66 -22.06
N GLN A 486 27.07 1.00 -21.36
CA GLN A 486 26.08 0.05 -20.85
C GLN A 486 24.97 -0.17 -21.89
N CYS A 487 24.71 -1.44 -22.25
CA CYS A 487 23.63 -1.82 -23.16
C CYS A 487 22.35 -2.09 -22.37
N PHE A 488 21.26 -1.43 -22.78
CA PHE A 488 19.90 -1.67 -22.30
C PHE A 488 19.09 -2.29 -23.44
N LYS A 489 18.27 -3.28 -23.12
CA LYS A 489 17.43 -4.01 -24.07
C LYS A 489 15.97 -3.67 -23.84
N ARG A 490 15.18 -3.72 -24.92
CA ARG A 490 13.74 -3.64 -24.82
C ARG A 490 13.21 -4.67 -23.83
N GLY A 491 12.40 -4.20 -22.89
CA GLY A 491 11.85 -5.00 -21.79
C GLY A 491 12.63 -4.89 -20.48
N ASP A 492 13.84 -4.33 -20.49
CA ASP A 492 14.57 -4.05 -19.26
C ASP A 492 13.78 -3.06 -18.40
N THR A 493 13.68 -3.36 -17.10
CA THR A 493 13.23 -2.39 -16.10
C THR A 493 14.45 -1.80 -15.43
N LEU A 494 14.52 -0.47 -15.33
CA LEU A 494 15.64 0.23 -14.71
C LEU A 494 15.18 0.85 -13.40
N LEU A 495 16.10 0.92 -12.44
CA LEU A 495 15.93 1.66 -11.20
C LEU A 495 17.01 2.75 -11.13
N LEU A 496 16.62 4.00 -11.37
CA LEU A 496 17.53 5.15 -11.37
C LEU A 496 17.80 5.56 -9.92
N LEU A 497 19.00 5.27 -9.41
CA LEU A 497 19.37 5.51 -8.01
C LEU A 497 19.90 6.94 -7.85
N LEU A 498 19.04 7.87 -7.43
CA LEU A 498 19.34 9.31 -7.41
C LEU A 498 20.36 9.69 -6.33
N GLY A 499 20.36 8.99 -5.19
CA GLY A 499 21.38 9.17 -4.16
C GLY A 499 22.79 8.87 -4.65
N PRO A 500 23.06 7.63 -5.11
CA PRO A 500 24.31 7.29 -5.77
C PRO A 500 24.66 8.23 -6.93
N ALA A 501 23.70 8.60 -7.79
CA ALA A 501 23.93 9.54 -8.89
C ALA A 501 24.33 10.95 -8.41
N SER A 502 23.83 11.39 -7.26
CA SER A 502 24.24 12.66 -6.63
C SER A 502 25.62 12.59 -5.98
N ARG A 503 26.18 11.37 -5.83
CA ARG A 503 27.47 11.07 -5.19
C ARG A 503 28.46 10.41 -6.16
N ASP A 504 28.19 10.49 -7.46
CA ASP A 504 29.07 10.00 -8.52
C ASP A 504 30.33 10.87 -8.60
N ALA A 505 31.50 10.28 -8.30
CA ALA A 505 32.78 10.98 -8.26
C ALA A 505 33.23 11.49 -9.64
N ASP A 506 32.75 10.89 -10.73
CA ASP A 506 33.06 11.34 -12.10
C ASP A 506 32.39 12.68 -12.43
N PHE A 507 31.32 13.03 -11.71
CA PHE A 507 30.52 14.23 -11.95
C PHE A 507 30.55 15.23 -10.79
N VAL A 508 30.56 14.74 -9.54
CA VAL A 508 30.53 15.55 -8.33
C VAL A 508 31.87 15.44 -7.60
N PRO A 509 32.72 16.48 -7.62
CA PRO A 509 33.98 16.48 -6.89
C PRO A 509 33.77 16.35 -5.39
N GLU A 510 34.63 15.55 -4.74
CA GLU A 510 34.56 15.25 -3.30
C GLU A 510 33.12 14.85 -2.89
N PRO A 511 32.58 13.76 -3.48
CA PRO A 511 31.14 13.48 -3.46
C PRO A 511 30.60 13.15 -2.06
N MET A 512 31.47 12.71 -1.15
CA MET A 512 31.13 12.39 0.23
C MET A 512 31.36 13.55 1.22
N ALA A 513 31.99 14.63 0.78
CA ALA A 513 32.22 15.80 1.63
C ALA A 513 30.94 16.65 1.73
N PHE A 514 30.59 17.08 2.93
CA PHE A 514 29.53 18.07 3.15
C PHE A 514 30.00 19.45 2.69
N LYS A 515 29.55 19.88 1.51
CA LYS A 515 29.83 21.20 0.92
C LYS A 515 28.54 21.92 0.53
N PRO A 516 28.03 22.83 1.37
CA PRO A 516 26.91 23.70 1.00
C PRO A 516 27.22 24.52 -0.25
N GLY A 517 26.18 24.86 -1.03
CA GLY A 517 26.32 25.78 -2.18
C GLY A 517 26.84 25.12 -3.46
N ARG A 518 26.76 23.78 -3.58
CA ARG A 518 27.06 23.10 -4.86
C ARG A 518 26.13 23.59 -5.98
N PRO A 519 26.57 23.51 -7.26
CA PRO A 519 25.71 23.78 -8.41
C PRO A 519 24.44 22.92 -8.41
N LYS A 520 23.37 23.42 -9.05
CA LYS A 520 22.05 22.76 -9.10
C LYS A 520 22.14 21.30 -9.59
N GLU A 521 23.07 21.02 -10.49
CA GLU A 521 23.27 19.73 -11.15
C GLU A 521 23.79 18.63 -10.21
N ALA A 522 24.37 18.99 -9.06
CA ALA A 522 24.84 18.02 -8.06
C ALA A 522 23.68 17.39 -7.27
N TYR A 523 22.49 18.00 -7.30
CA TYR A 523 21.33 17.58 -6.51
C TYR A 523 20.35 16.76 -7.37
N ALA A 524 20.61 15.46 -7.51
CA ALA A 524 19.79 14.57 -8.35
C ALA A 524 18.46 14.16 -7.71
N GLN A 525 18.24 14.40 -6.41
CA GLN A 525 17.08 13.92 -5.67
C GLN A 525 15.72 14.38 -6.22
N PHE A 526 15.71 15.40 -7.09
CA PHE A 526 14.51 15.91 -7.75
C PHE A 526 14.36 15.44 -9.21
N GLY A 527 15.25 14.58 -9.69
CA GLY A 527 15.28 14.16 -11.09
C GLY A 527 15.63 15.31 -12.06
N TRP A 528 15.43 15.07 -13.35
CA TRP A 528 15.69 16.04 -14.41
C TRP A 528 14.70 15.89 -15.58
N GLY A 529 14.64 16.92 -16.42
CA GLY A 529 13.88 16.88 -17.68
C GLY A 529 12.39 17.11 -17.48
N ALA A 530 11.57 16.55 -18.38
CA ALA A 530 10.12 16.75 -18.39
C ALA A 530 9.44 16.28 -17.09
N HIS A 531 10.08 15.35 -16.37
CA HIS A 531 9.60 14.77 -15.12
C HIS A 531 10.40 15.25 -13.88
N GLU A 532 11.14 16.35 -13.96
CA GLU A 532 11.73 16.97 -12.75
C GLU A 532 10.62 17.21 -11.71
N CYS A 533 10.89 17.00 -10.42
CA CYS A 533 9.86 17.12 -9.37
C CYS A 533 9.16 18.49 -9.43
N LEU A 534 7.85 18.50 -9.65
CA LEU A 534 7.04 19.73 -9.68
C LEU A 534 7.08 20.43 -8.32
N GLY A 535 7.05 19.66 -7.23
CA GLY A 535 7.07 20.15 -5.85
C GLY A 535 8.45 20.46 -5.30
N ARG A 536 9.51 20.57 -6.13
CA ARG A 536 10.90 20.76 -5.69
C ARG A 536 11.04 21.91 -4.67
N GLU A 537 10.53 23.09 -5.00
CA GLU A 537 10.69 24.26 -4.13
C GLU A 537 9.86 24.15 -2.84
N ILE A 538 8.65 23.59 -2.94
CA ILE A 538 7.77 23.30 -1.79
C ILE A 538 8.47 22.35 -0.82
N ALA A 539 9.04 21.25 -1.32
CA ALA A 539 9.73 20.25 -0.51
C ALA A 539 10.99 20.80 0.17
N ILE A 540 11.77 21.64 -0.53
CA ILE A 540 12.95 22.28 0.07
C ILE A 540 12.50 23.26 1.16
N MET A 541 11.47 24.08 0.91
CA MET A 541 10.94 25.01 1.90
C MET A 541 10.41 24.29 3.14
N PHE A 542 9.68 23.19 2.95
CA PHE A 542 9.24 22.32 4.04
C PHE A 542 10.42 21.88 4.91
N CYS A 543 11.44 21.27 4.30
CA CYS A 543 12.62 20.80 5.05
C CYS A 543 13.36 21.96 5.74
N VAL A 544 13.54 23.09 5.07
CA VAL A 544 14.24 24.26 5.61
C VAL A 544 13.51 24.85 6.83
N GLU A 545 12.21 25.10 6.72
CA GLU A 545 11.46 25.72 7.81
C GLU A 545 11.32 24.77 9.01
N LEU A 546 11.08 23.47 8.78
CA LEU A 546 11.03 22.51 9.87
C LEU A 546 12.40 22.35 10.54
N ILE A 547 13.51 22.34 9.78
CA ILE A 547 14.87 22.34 10.35
C ILE A 547 15.10 23.59 11.20
N LYS A 548 14.68 24.77 10.75
CA LYS A 548 14.77 26.02 11.52
C LYS A 548 13.99 25.94 12.84
N LEU A 549 12.79 25.35 12.83
CA LEU A 549 11.99 25.15 14.04
C LEU A 549 12.71 24.25 15.06
N VAL A 550 13.17 23.07 14.64
CA VAL A 550 13.86 22.14 15.56
C VAL A 550 15.25 22.62 15.96
N ALA A 551 15.94 23.38 15.11
CA ALA A 551 17.21 24.03 15.45
C ALA A 551 17.07 25.08 16.56
N GLY A 552 15.88 25.67 16.71
CA GLY A 552 15.53 26.57 17.81
C GLY A 552 15.37 25.89 19.17
N LEU A 553 15.29 24.55 19.22
CA LEU A 553 15.17 23.79 20.47
C LEU A 553 16.51 23.73 21.21
N LYS A 554 16.47 23.94 22.53
CA LYS A 554 17.67 23.90 23.38
C LYS A 554 18.06 22.45 23.67
N ASN A 555 19.32 22.12 23.47
CA ASN A 555 19.90 20.80 23.77
C ASN A 555 19.17 19.63 23.08
N LEU A 556 18.60 19.85 21.88
CA LEU A 556 17.99 18.79 21.10
C LEU A 556 19.03 17.70 20.80
N ARG A 557 18.67 16.44 21.08
CA ARG A 557 19.48 15.26 20.84
C ARG A 557 18.59 14.03 20.66
N PRO A 558 19.07 12.98 19.98
CA PRO A 558 18.37 11.70 19.95
C PRO A 558 18.08 11.16 21.35
N ALA A 559 16.94 10.48 21.52
CA ALA A 559 16.61 9.78 22.75
C ALA A 559 17.62 8.63 23.00
N PRO A 560 17.87 8.24 24.25
CA PRO A 560 18.77 7.12 24.54
C PRO A 560 18.18 5.77 24.10
N GLY A 561 19.04 4.87 23.62
CA GLY A 561 18.66 3.53 23.16
C GLY A 561 17.88 3.53 21.85
N ASP A 562 17.14 2.44 21.60
CA ASP A 562 16.39 2.19 20.36
C ASP A 562 15.45 3.33 19.95
N MET A 563 14.93 4.11 20.91
CA MET A 563 14.03 5.25 20.64
C MET A 563 14.69 6.40 19.87
N GLY A 564 16.02 6.51 19.91
CA GLY A 564 16.78 7.52 19.18
C GLY A 564 17.46 7.02 17.91
N GLU A 565 17.27 5.74 17.56
CA GLU A 565 17.92 5.13 16.41
C GLU A 565 17.07 5.24 15.15
N PHE A 566 17.68 5.76 14.08
CA PHE A 566 17.10 5.67 12.73
C PHE A 566 17.56 4.36 12.10
N LYS A 567 16.68 3.35 12.14
CA LYS A 567 17.01 1.98 11.72
C LYS A 567 16.96 1.87 10.20
N SER A 568 18.07 1.47 9.58
CA SER A 568 18.13 1.24 8.12
C SER A 568 19.15 0.17 7.75
N ILE A 569 18.92 -0.49 6.61
CA ILE A 569 19.82 -1.48 6.00
C ILE A 569 19.95 -1.22 4.49
N VAL A 570 21.00 -1.77 3.89
CA VAL A 570 21.17 -1.75 2.44
C VAL A 570 20.87 -3.14 1.89
N VAL A 571 19.88 -3.24 1.01
CA VAL A 571 19.54 -4.46 0.27
C VAL A 571 19.95 -4.24 -1.18
N GLY A 572 20.94 -5.02 -1.65
CA GLY A 572 21.58 -4.77 -2.94
C GLY A 572 22.29 -3.43 -2.96
N GLN A 573 21.80 -2.46 -3.75
CA GLN A 573 22.31 -1.08 -3.82
C GLN A 573 21.32 -0.04 -3.28
N GLN A 574 20.19 -0.48 -2.73
CA GLN A 574 19.11 0.37 -2.25
C GLN A 574 19.14 0.43 -0.72
N LYS A 575 19.14 1.63 -0.16
CA LYS A 575 18.92 1.84 1.28
C LYS A 575 17.43 1.70 1.58
N ASN A 576 17.11 1.03 2.67
CA ASN A 576 15.76 0.82 3.17
C ASN A 576 15.72 1.07 4.69
N CYS A 577 14.64 1.63 5.19
CA CYS A 577 14.38 1.87 6.60
C CYS A 577 13.64 0.67 7.22
N LEU A 578 13.77 0.50 8.53
CA LEU A 578 13.17 -0.61 9.28
C LEU A 578 12.16 -0.08 10.29
N SER A 579 11.07 -0.82 10.50
CA SER A 579 10.13 -0.54 11.60
C SER A 579 10.80 -0.66 12.97
N GLU A 580 10.18 -0.05 13.99
CA GLU A 580 10.69 -0.07 15.37
C GLU A 580 10.95 -1.50 15.89
N ASP A 581 10.06 -2.43 15.56
CA ASP A 581 10.14 -3.85 15.94
C ASP A 581 10.98 -4.72 14.99
N TRP A 582 11.65 -4.11 14.00
CA TRP A 582 12.48 -4.76 12.98
C TRP A 582 11.73 -5.75 12.08
N SER A 583 10.39 -5.76 12.10
CA SER A 583 9.58 -6.71 11.34
C SER A 583 9.33 -6.30 9.89
N LYS A 584 9.48 -5.01 9.56
CA LYS A 584 9.19 -4.45 8.23
C LYS A 584 10.35 -3.65 7.67
N LEU A 585 10.48 -3.70 6.35
CA LEU A 585 11.43 -2.93 5.55
C LEU A 585 10.66 -1.97 4.64
N THR A 586 11.06 -0.70 4.55
CA THR A 586 10.39 0.31 3.72
C THR A 586 11.39 1.23 3.02
N LEU A 587 11.02 1.80 1.87
CA LEU A 587 11.82 2.82 1.19
C LEU A 587 11.71 4.19 1.88
N ASP A 588 10.70 4.38 2.71
CA ASP A 588 10.32 5.67 3.28
C ASP A 588 10.16 5.53 4.80
N PRO A 589 10.93 6.27 5.61
CA PRO A 589 10.92 6.15 7.08
C PRO A 589 9.65 6.69 7.74
N THR A 590 8.60 6.99 6.98
CA THR A 590 7.32 7.50 7.48
C THR A 590 6.12 6.73 6.93
N ASN A 591 6.38 5.62 6.23
CA ASN A 591 5.35 4.82 5.59
C ASN A 591 5.65 3.31 5.71
N ASP A 592 4.62 2.53 6.01
CA ASP A 592 4.61 1.06 6.17
C ASP A 592 4.77 0.29 4.84
N LEU A 593 5.50 0.83 3.85
CA LEU A 593 5.64 0.19 2.54
C LEU A 593 6.54 -1.04 2.62
N GLU A 594 5.96 -2.18 3.00
CA GLU A 594 6.65 -3.45 3.18
C GLU A 594 7.44 -3.88 1.92
N ILE A 595 8.70 -4.23 2.14
CA ILE A 595 9.53 -5.05 1.28
C ILE A 595 9.82 -6.35 2.06
N ALA A 596 9.27 -7.49 1.64
CA ALA A 596 9.67 -8.77 2.21
C ALA A 596 11.14 -9.06 1.87
N LEU A 597 11.91 -9.49 2.87
CA LEU A 597 13.31 -9.92 2.77
C LEU A 597 13.48 -11.23 2.00
#